data_AF-A0A8X7PC75-F1
#
_entry.id   AF-A0A8X7PC75-F1
#
_cell.length_a   1.000
_cell.length_b   1.000
_cell.length_c   1.000
_cell.angle_alpha   90.00
_cell.angle_beta   90.00
_cell.angle_gamma   90.00
#
_symmetry.space_group_name_H-M   'P 1'
#
loop_
_entity.id
_entity.type
_entity.pdbx_description
1 polymer ?
#
loop_
_entity_poly.entity_id
_entity_poly.type
_entity_poly.pdbx_seq_one_letter_code
_entity_poly.pdbx_strand_id
1 'polypeptide(L)'
;MFDPFVRRRFFRNLSSSSTNGRRLSVTYHIVPQCLFFTDLRLLQPLSRLPTLLSGNSIVITNNSISGFAVDGVLVTEPDLFLSSQMCL
;
A
#
# COMPACT_ATOMS: atom_id res chain seq x y z
N MET A 1 -14.46 0.18 13.88
CA MET A 1 -13.55 0.63 14.95
C MET A 1 -12.13 0.36 14.45
N PHE A 2 -11.40 1.39 14.05
CA PHE A 2 -10.09 1.24 13.39
C PHE A 2 -8.98 0.94 14.41
N ASP A 3 -8.07 0.02 14.07
CA ASP A 3 -7.03 -0.49 14.96
C ASP A 3 -5.95 0.57 15.31
N PRO A 4 -5.61 0.79 16.61
CA PRO A 4 -4.64 1.80 17.03
C PRO A 4 -3.19 1.54 16.58
N PHE A 5 -2.85 0.30 16.19
CA PHE A 5 -1.49 -0.06 15.78
C PHE A 5 -1.18 0.34 14.33
N VAL A 6 -2.20 0.35 13.45
CA VAL A 6 -2.09 0.85 12.07
C VAL A 6 -1.73 2.35 12.06
N ARG A 7 -2.41 3.14 12.90
CA ARG A 7 -2.06 4.56 13.11
C ARG A 7 -0.59 4.74 13.53
N ARG A 8 -0.06 3.88 14.38
CA ARG A 8 1.32 4.02 14.88
C ARG A 8 2.42 3.64 13.88
N ARG A 9 2.10 3.12 12.69
CA ARG A 9 3.07 2.91 11.61
C ARG A 9 2.99 4.01 10.55
N PHE A 10 1.77 4.49 10.24
CA PHE A 10 1.57 5.65 9.36
C PHE A 10 2.07 6.98 9.94
N PHE A 11 2.05 7.14 11.28
CA PHE A 11 2.40 8.41 11.93
C PHE A 11 3.80 8.45 12.60
N ARG A 12 4.62 7.38 12.53
CA ARG A 12 5.85 7.34 13.35
C ARG A 12 7.06 8.08 12.78
N ASN A 13 6.97 8.71 11.61
CA ASN A 13 8.09 9.51 11.12
C ASN A 13 7.68 10.65 10.19
N LEU A 14 6.84 11.56 10.69
CA LEU A 14 6.70 12.86 10.03
C LEU A 14 6.61 14.02 11.01
N SER A 15 7.63 14.13 11.86
CA SER A 15 8.00 15.41 12.46
C SER A 15 8.96 16.13 11.51
N SER A 16 8.47 16.55 10.36
CA SER A 16 9.17 17.53 9.53
C SER A 16 8.15 18.45 8.91
N SER A 17 8.12 19.69 9.43
CA SER A 17 7.35 20.81 8.90
C SER A 17 7.89 21.15 7.52
N SER A 18 7.51 20.38 6.51
CA SER A 18 8.00 20.56 5.15
C SER A 18 7.04 19.91 4.16
N THR A 19 6.73 20.61 3.07
CA THR A 19 5.99 20.09 1.91
C THR A 19 6.54 18.75 1.40
N ASN A 20 7.81 18.48 1.67
CA ASN A 20 8.50 17.21 1.44
C ASN A 20 7.82 16.03 2.13
N GLY A 21 7.35 16.17 3.37
CA GLY A 21 6.73 15.09 4.12
C GLY A 21 5.44 14.57 3.49
N ARG A 22 4.62 15.47 2.92
CA ARG A 22 3.40 15.10 2.20
C ARG A 22 3.72 14.39 0.89
N ARG A 23 4.76 14.82 0.16
CA ARG A 23 5.21 14.15 -1.07
C ARG A 23 5.71 12.73 -0.80
N LEU A 24 6.48 12.53 0.27
CA LEU A 24 6.97 11.21 0.67
C LEU A 24 5.85 10.26 1.10
N SER A 25 4.75 10.79 1.67
CA SER A 25 3.58 9.98 2.01
C SER A 25 2.91 9.41 0.76
N VAL A 26 2.76 10.20 -0.31
CA VAL A 26 2.10 9.73 -1.53
C VAL A 26 2.96 8.69 -2.26
N THR A 27 4.28 8.88 -2.34
CA THR A 27 5.16 7.92 -3.03
C THR A 27 5.26 6.56 -2.34
N TYR A 28 5.01 6.49 -1.02
CA TYR A 28 4.88 5.22 -0.31
C TYR A 28 3.68 4.39 -0.78
N HIS A 29 2.58 5.05 -1.18
CA HIS A 29 1.34 4.39 -1.57
C HIS A 29 1.27 3.97 -3.04
N ILE A 30 2.34 4.21 -3.82
CA ILE A 30 2.38 3.90 -5.26
C ILE A 30 3.33 2.73 -5.49
N VAL A 31 2.79 1.64 -6.04
CA VAL A 31 3.56 0.50 -6.56
C VAL A 31 3.80 0.74 -8.05
N PRO A 32 5.06 0.71 -8.55
CA PRO A 32 5.37 1.03 -9.95
C PRO A 32 4.98 -0.09 -10.93
N GLN A 33 4.52 -1.23 -10.43
CA GLN A 33 4.12 -2.39 -11.23
C GLN A 33 2.62 -2.32 -11.51
N CYS A 34 2.21 -2.66 -12.74
CA CYS A 34 0.82 -2.89 -13.08
C CYS A 34 0.39 -4.24 -12.51
N LEU A 35 -0.39 -4.23 -11.42
CA LEU A 35 -0.88 -5.42 -10.75
C LEU A 35 -2.40 -5.33 -10.66
N PHE A 36 -3.10 -6.30 -11.24
CA PHE A 36 -4.53 -6.45 -11.02
C PHE A 36 -4.79 -7.08 -9.66
N PHE A 37 -6.00 -6.92 -9.12
CA PHE A 37 -6.34 -7.59 -7.87
C PHE A 37 -6.20 -9.11 -7.93
N THR A 38 -6.40 -9.71 -9.10
CA THR A 38 -6.12 -11.13 -9.34
C THR A 38 -4.66 -11.49 -9.10
N ASP A 39 -3.73 -10.65 -9.53
CA ASP A 39 -2.29 -10.87 -9.36
C ASP A 39 -1.89 -10.71 -7.89
N LEU A 40 -2.42 -9.66 -7.25
CA LEU A 40 -2.18 -9.40 -5.82
C LEU A 40 -2.62 -10.57 -4.93
N ARG A 41 -3.69 -11.27 -5.31
CA ARG A 41 -4.20 -12.44 -4.57
C ARG A 41 -3.32 -13.69 -4.69
N LEU A 42 -2.50 -13.80 -5.75
CA LEU A 42 -1.56 -14.91 -5.91
C LEU A 42 -0.35 -14.77 -4.98
N LEU A 43 -0.09 -13.56 -4.49
CA LEU A 43 1.00 -13.29 -3.58
C LEU A 43 0.69 -13.81 -2.17
N GLN A 44 1.69 -14.41 -1.54
CA GLN A 44 1.55 -14.93 -0.18
C GLN A 44 1.62 -13.81 0.86
N PRO A 45 1.01 -13.98 2.05
CA PRO A 45 1.26 -13.09 3.17
C PRO A 45 2.77 -12.95 3.43
N LEU A 46 3.19 -11.75 3.88
CA LEU A 46 4.58 -11.30 4.03
C LEU A 46 5.32 -10.99 2.71
N SER A 47 4.70 -11.21 1.55
CA SER A 47 5.23 -10.73 0.27
C SER A 47 5.34 -9.21 0.27
N ARG A 48 6.37 -8.69 -0.40
CA ARG A 48 6.71 -7.27 -0.41
C ARG A 48 6.56 -6.67 -1.80
N LEU A 49 5.75 -5.63 -1.91
CA LEU A 49 5.60 -4.84 -3.12
C LEU A 49 6.52 -3.61 -3.03
N PRO A 50 7.38 -3.38 -4.03
CA PRO A 50 8.20 -2.18 -4.06
C PRO A 50 7.33 -0.93 -4.19
N THR A 51 7.78 0.19 -3.61
CA THR A 51 7.09 1.49 -3.72
C THR A 51 7.95 2.49 -4.48
N LEU A 52 7.38 3.61 -4.92
CA LEU A 52 8.16 4.73 -5.47
C LEU A 52 9.03 5.41 -4.40
N LEU A 53 8.80 5.15 -3.12
CA LEU A 53 9.70 5.57 -2.06
C LEU A 53 10.82 4.53 -1.88
N SER A 54 12.01 4.85 -2.38
CA SER A 54 13.16 3.96 -2.30
C SER A 54 13.41 3.42 -0.89
N GLY A 55 13.74 2.14 -0.79
CA GLY A 55 13.95 1.43 0.48
C GLY A 55 12.67 1.08 1.25
N ASN A 56 11.48 1.46 0.75
CA ASN A 56 10.20 1.13 1.38
C ASN A 56 9.38 0.17 0.51
N SER A 57 8.64 -0.70 1.19
CA SER A 57 7.82 -1.74 0.58
C SER A 57 6.48 -1.85 1.29
N ILE A 58 5.40 -2.03 0.54
CA ILE A 58 4.09 -2.42 1.07
C ILE A 58 4.10 -3.93 1.32
N VAL A 59 3.64 -4.37 2.48
CA VAL A 59 3.59 -5.79 2.84
C VAL A 59 2.19 -6.32 2.69
N ILE A 60 2.02 -7.43 1.99
CA ILE A 60 0.74 -8.15 1.97
C ILE A 60 0.56 -8.83 3.32
N THR A 61 -0.42 -8.40 4.08
CA THR A 61 -0.70 -8.91 5.42
C THR A 61 -1.77 -9.99 5.44
N ASN A 62 -2.71 -9.95 4.50
CA ASN A 62 -3.73 -10.97 4.31
C ASN A 62 -4.10 -11.07 2.83
N ASN A 63 -4.18 -12.29 2.29
CA ASN A 63 -4.55 -12.55 0.89
C ASN A 63 -5.89 -13.30 0.73
N SER A 64 -6.66 -13.43 1.81
CA SER A 64 -7.99 -14.07 1.79
C SER A 64 -9.00 -13.27 0.97
N ILE A 65 -9.94 -13.99 0.35
CA ILE A 65 -11.01 -13.43 -0.50
C ILE A 65 -11.88 -12.44 0.26
N SER A 66 -12.18 -12.73 1.53
CA SER A 66 -13.08 -11.92 2.36
C SER A 66 -12.37 -10.79 3.12
N GLY A 67 -11.05 -10.63 2.96
CA GLY A 67 -10.28 -9.73 3.82
C GLY A 67 -8.86 -9.50 3.35
N PHE A 68 -8.67 -9.15 2.08
CA PHE A 68 -7.36 -8.77 1.56
C PHE A 68 -6.85 -7.51 2.26
N ALA A 69 -5.62 -7.55 2.75
CA ALA A 69 -5.04 -6.46 3.53
C ALA A 69 -3.55 -6.23 3.23
N VAL A 70 -3.15 -4.97 3.16
CA VAL A 70 -1.76 -4.53 3.00
C VAL A 70 -1.34 -3.65 4.17
N ASP A 71 -0.15 -3.87 4.73
CA ASP A 71 0.35 -3.21 5.94
C ASP A 71 -0.65 -3.23 7.13
N GLY A 72 -1.54 -4.23 7.18
CA GLY A 72 -2.60 -4.35 8.18
C GLY A 72 -3.86 -3.52 7.88
N VAL A 73 -3.94 -2.89 6.72
CA VAL A 73 -5.08 -2.10 6.24
C VAL A 73 -5.87 -2.91 5.21
N LEU A 74 -7.17 -3.03 5.42
CA LEU A 74 -8.07 -3.71 4.49
C LEU A 74 -8.21 -2.93 3.18
N VAL A 75 -8.16 -3.64 2.06
CA VAL A 75 -8.50 -3.11 0.74
C VAL A 75 -10.01 -3.30 0.55
N THR A 76 -10.75 -2.20 0.47
CA THR A 76 -12.23 -2.21 0.36
C THR A 76 -12.71 -2.28 -1.08
N GLU A 77 -12.05 -1.54 -1.97
CA GLU A 77 -12.45 -1.40 -3.37
C GLU A 77 -11.22 -1.63 -4.26
N PRO A 78 -10.88 -2.90 -4.56
CA PRO A 78 -9.86 -3.20 -5.54
C PRO A 78 -10.32 -2.78 -6.94
N ASP A 79 -9.36 -2.55 -7.85
CA ASP A 79 -9.61 -2.35 -9.28
C ASP A 79 -10.49 -1.13 -9.64
N LEU A 80 -10.68 -0.17 -8.73
CA LEU A 80 -11.54 1.00 -8.95
C LEU A 80 -11.00 1.97 -10.02
N PHE A 81 -9.68 2.01 -10.18
CA PHE A 81 -8.99 2.84 -11.19
C PHE A 81 -8.14 1.96 -12.11
N LEU A 82 -8.77 1.06 -12.84
CA LEU A 82 -8.11 0.35 -13.94
C LEU A 82 -8.29 1.14 -15.23
N SER A 83 -7.26 1.89 -15.63
CA SER A 83 -7.12 2.35 -17.01
C SER A 83 -5.80 1.84 -17.56
N SER A 84 -5.78 1.44 -18.83
CA SER A 84 -4.55 1.01 -19.52
C SER A 84 -3.46 2.09 -19.53
N GLN A 85 -3.78 3.33 -19.15
CA GLN A 85 -2.85 4.46 -19.06
C GLN A 85 -2.16 4.58 -17.68
N MET A 86 -2.67 3.89 -16.66
CA MET A 86 -2.08 3.87 -15.30
C MET A 86 -1.03 2.77 -15.13
N CYS A 87 -0.95 1.85 -16.09
CA CYS A 87 0.07 0.84 -16.20
C CYS A 87 1.15 1.35 -17.17
N LEU A 88 2.32 1.72 -16.63
CA LEU A 88 3.49 2.16 -17.41
C LEU A 88 4.27 0.97 -17.98
#